data_AF-A0A1C6RH43-F1
#
_entry.id   AF-A0A1C6RH43-F1
#
_cell.length_a   1.000
_cell.length_b   1.000
_cell.length_c   1.000
_cell.angle_alpha   90.00
_cell.angle_beta   90.00
_cell.angle_gamma   90.00
#
_symmetry.space_group_name_H-M   'P 1'
#
loop_
_entity.id
_entity.type
_entity.pdbx_description
1 polymer ?
#
loop_
_entity_poly.entity_id
_entity_poly.type
_entity_poly.pdbx_seq_one_letter_code
_entity_poly.pdbx_strand_id
1 'polypeptide(L)'
;MDDGILDEAYRRLHGTGPEFEGWLSNHGPMAVEALVRHGHGTRVHRWLDDYLRRLDELPRGLRPIDDWREALGDPKRAGDWLAHFDRELRERPWRAVLGTWWPRLLPGIAAGATHGVIRVGHAVRVLREDGAAPDRLAELGQALGYWAARWQPVPGVGPLTGRSDVAAALAGLPRIAERTGGIRERLGRLPDVSEWPGAVAALRPPTTPAEAERTLTDLVHRAGLDYLRFGHGNPVMLVHAVTAPTAVLRTLPALDPVVWAPSVAAAWSATAAVTSVYAPPAPASLPAVAPGGPAEIFARAARHGDAHVVKLADAVLDAHAATGDDRVLLAAGYAAQLI
;
A
#
# COMPACT_ATOMS: atom_id res chain seq x y z
N MET A 1 -22.57 7.52 13.16
CA MET A 1 -22.06 8.85 13.56
C MET A 1 -20.55 9.00 13.25
N ASP A 2 -19.86 7.95 12.81
CA ASP A 2 -18.42 7.99 12.50
C ASP A 2 -18.08 8.44 11.07
N ASP A 3 -18.98 8.28 10.10
CA ASP A 3 -18.82 8.77 8.72
C ASP A 3 -18.43 10.26 8.64
N GLY A 4 -19.03 11.10 9.48
CA GLY A 4 -18.73 12.53 9.51
C GLY A 4 -17.31 12.84 9.98
N ILE A 5 -16.71 11.98 10.83
CA ILE A 5 -15.33 12.14 11.31
C ILE A 5 -14.35 11.87 10.17
N LEU A 6 -14.58 10.81 9.39
CA LEU A 6 -13.72 10.47 8.25
C LEU A 6 -13.79 11.53 7.15
N ASP A 7 -15.00 11.99 6.82
CA ASP A 7 -15.19 13.00 5.79
C ASP A 7 -14.57 14.36 6.21
N GLU A 8 -14.67 14.75 7.49
CA GLU A 8 -13.94 15.91 8.02
C GLU A 8 -12.42 15.73 7.98
N ALA A 9 -11.93 14.56 8.39
CA ALA A 9 -10.51 14.23 8.34
C ALA A 9 -9.93 14.36 6.92
N TYR A 10 -10.65 13.85 5.92
CA TYR A 10 -10.28 13.99 4.52
C TYR A 10 -10.24 15.45 4.08
N ARG A 11 -11.24 16.27 4.39
CA ARG A 11 -11.21 17.71 4.05
C ARG A 11 -9.96 18.41 4.58
N ARG A 12 -9.55 18.09 5.80
CA ARG A 12 -8.34 18.65 6.42
C ARG A 12 -7.08 18.18 5.71
N LEU A 13 -6.99 16.89 5.37
CA LEU A 13 -5.85 16.29 4.70
C LEU A 13 -5.71 16.71 3.24
N HIS A 14 -6.82 16.94 2.53
CA HIS A 14 -6.82 17.37 1.13
C HIS A 14 -6.28 18.79 0.93
N GLY A 15 -6.20 19.59 2.00
CA GLY A 15 -5.50 20.87 2.01
C GLY A 15 -3.97 20.75 2.02
N THR A 16 -3.41 19.53 2.08
CA THR A 16 -1.96 19.27 2.19
C THR A 16 -1.43 18.44 1.04
N GLY A 17 -0.11 18.44 0.85
CA GLY A 17 0.55 17.66 -0.18
C GLY A 17 0.43 16.14 0.04
N PRO A 18 0.54 15.33 -1.03
CA PRO A 18 0.64 13.88 -0.92
C PRO A 18 2.01 13.42 -0.37
N GLU A 19 2.98 14.33 -0.29
CA GLU A 19 4.28 14.14 0.34
C GLU A 19 4.66 15.38 1.16
N PHE A 20 5.62 15.22 2.07
CA PHE A 20 6.23 16.27 2.87
C PHE A 20 7.73 16.02 3.03
N GLU A 21 8.51 17.04 3.40
CA GLU A 21 9.98 16.96 3.51
C GLU A 21 10.64 16.42 2.22
N GLY A 22 10.08 16.80 1.06
CA GLY A 22 10.59 16.47 -0.28
C GLY A 22 10.29 15.07 -0.81
N TRP A 23 10.08 14.07 0.06
CA TRP A 23 9.93 12.66 -0.36
C TRP A 23 9.16 11.75 0.61
N LEU A 24 8.78 12.22 1.80
CA LEU A 24 8.03 11.39 2.75
C LEU A 24 6.54 11.39 2.40
N SER A 25 5.96 10.21 2.20
CA SER A 25 4.54 10.09 1.82
C SER A 25 3.61 10.50 2.97
N ASN A 26 2.58 11.27 2.64
CA ASN A 26 1.50 11.58 3.56
C ASN A 26 0.68 10.31 3.86
N HIS A 27 0.77 9.83 5.10
CA HIS A 27 0.10 8.64 5.57
C HIS A 27 -1.31 8.89 6.13
N GLY A 28 -1.64 10.16 6.37
CA GLY A 28 -2.85 10.60 7.06
C GLY A 28 -4.12 9.90 6.61
N PRO A 29 -4.46 9.93 5.31
CA PRO A 29 -5.71 9.37 4.81
C PRO A 29 -5.89 7.87 5.12
N MET A 30 -4.83 7.08 4.99
CA MET A 30 -4.88 5.64 5.27
C MET A 30 -4.96 5.36 6.78
N ALA A 31 -4.28 6.16 7.60
CA ALA A 31 -4.30 5.99 9.04
C ALA A 31 -5.66 6.38 9.65
N VAL A 32 -6.24 7.52 9.24
CA VAL A 32 -7.55 7.96 9.76
C VAL A 32 -8.67 7.02 9.31
N GLU A 33 -8.60 6.52 8.08
CA GLU A 33 -9.55 5.53 7.58
C GLU A 33 -9.51 4.24 8.40
N ALA A 34 -8.30 3.70 8.67
CA ALA A 34 -8.15 2.52 9.52
C ALA A 34 -8.63 2.78 10.95
N LEU A 35 -8.29 3.93 11.55
CA LEU A 35 -8.75 4.28 12.90
C LEU A 35 -10.29 4.35 12.98
N VAL A 36 -10.95 4.98 12.01
CA VAL A 36 -12.42 5.07 11.98
C VAL A 36 -13.04 3.69 11.79
N ARG A 37 -12.57 2.91 10.81
CA ARG A 37 -13.06 1.54 10.51
C ARG A 37 -13.10 0.64 11.74
N HIS A 38 -12.10 0.76 12.61
CA HIS A 38 -11.96 -0.07 13.82
C HIS A 38 -12.49 0.62 15.10
N GLY A 39 -13.39 1.61 14.97
CA GLY A 39 -14.10 2.21 16.11
C GLY A 39 -13.27 3.18 16.95
N HIS A 40 -12.17 3.69 16.42
CA HIS A 40 -11.27 4.66 17.08
C HIS A 40 -11.41 6.09 16.53
N GLY A 41 -12.56 6.42 15.92
CA GLY A 41 -12.85 7.75 15.36
C GLY A 41 -12.66 8.90 16.35
N THR A 42 -12.96 8.70 17.63
CA THR A 42 -12.78 9.72 18.69
C THR A 42 -11.34 10.20 18.87
N ARG A 43 -10.35 9.47 18.34
CA ARG A 43 -8.92 9.84 18.40
C ARG A 43 -8.44 10.62 17.19
N VAL A 44 -9.22 10.60 16.10
CA VAL A 44 -8.79 11.09 14.78
C VAL A 44 -8.46 12.57 14.81
N HIS A 45 -9.33 13.43 15.37
CA HIS A 45 -9.07 14.87 15.37
C HIS A 45 -7.79 15.23 16.12
N ARG A 46 -7.58 14.67 17.32
CA ARG A 46 -6.34 14.89 18.09
C ARG A 46 -5.11 14.38 17.34
N TRP A 47 -5.19 13.19 16.76
CA TRP A 47 -4.10 12.63 15.97
C TRP A 47 -3.77 13.51 14.76
N LEU A 48 -4.79 14.02 14.07
CA LEU A 48 -4.64 14.93 12.94
C LEU A 48 -4.05 16.29 13.32
N ASP A 49 -4.44 16.86 14.47
CA ASP A 49 -3.91 18.15 14.94
C ASP A 49 -2.39 18.12 15.06
N ASP A 50 -1.83 16.99 15.50
CA ASP A 50 -0.38 16.79 15.58
C ASP A 50 0.23 16.39 14.22
N TYR A 51 -0.46 15.54 13.46
CA TYR A 51 0.05 15.04 12.18
C TYR A 51 0.14 16.12 11.10
N LEU A 52 -0.87 16.99 10.98
CA LEU A 52 -0.92 18.03 9.95
C LEU A 52 0.22 19.05 10.06
N ARG A 53 0.79 19.26 11.26
CA ARG A 53 1.94 20.17 11.47
C ARG A 53 3.21 19.74 10.74
N ARG A 54 3.27 18.48 10.29
CA ARG A 54 4.39 17.89 9.57
C ARG A 54 4.26 18.01 8.05
N LEU A 55 3.05 18.29 7.57
CA LEU A 55 2.73 18.15 6.16
C LEU A 55 3.04 19.44 5.39
N ASP A 56 3.60 19.28 4.20
CA ASP A 56 3.82 20.38 3.28
C ASP A 56 2.50 20.82 2.62
N GLU A 57 2.52 22.02 2.07
CA GLU A 57 1.40 22.58 1.32
C GLU A 57 1.03 21.73 0.10
N LEU A 58 -0.24 21.81 -0.31
CA LEU A 58 -0.71 21.18 -1.53
C LEU A 58 0.06 21.72 -2.76
N PRO A 59 0.66 20.85 -3.61
CA PRO A 59 1.41 21.31 -4.76
C PRO A 59 0.49 22.00 -5.78
N ARG A 60 0.93 23.15 -6.29
CA ARG A 60 0.22 23.87 -7.35
C ARG A 60 0.38 23.16 -8.69
N GLY A 61 -0.68 23.16 -9.48
CA GLY A 61 -0.60 22.74 -10.88
C GLY A 61 0.22 23.73 -11.71
N LEU A 62 0.93 23.21 -12.71
CA LEU A 62 1.66 23.97 -13.71
C LEU A 62 0.81 24.15 -14.98
N ARG A 63 0.20 23.07 -15.47
CA ARG A 63 -0.62 23.05 -16.69
C ARG A 63 -1.45 21.75 -16.78
N PRO A 64 -2.60 21.76 -17.46
CA PRO A 64 -3.43 20.57 -17.64
C PRO A 64 -2.66 19.33 -18.17
N ILE A 65 -3.17 18.15 -17.81
CA ILE A 65 -2.70 16.86 -18.36
C ILE A 65 -3.49 16.57 -19.64
N ASP A 66 -2.88 16.84 -20.80
CA ASP A 66 -3.46 16.57 -22.12
C ASP A 66 -2.97 15.22 -22.68
N ASP A 67 -1.66 14.97 -22.66
CA ASP A 67 -1.08 13.63 -22.84
C ASP A 67 -0.62 13.07 -21.49
N TRP A 68 -1.36 12.07 -21.01
CA TRP A 68 -1.06 11.42 -19.76
C TRP A 68 0.24 10.61 -19.76
N ARG A 69 0.67 10.09 -20.92
CA ARG A 69 1.87 9.25 -21.00
C ARG A 69 3.13 10.07 -20.78
N GLU A 70 3.17 11.27 -21.35
CA GLU A 70 4.28 12.21 -21.17
C GLU A 70 4.40 12.68 -19.71
N ALA A 71 3.27 12.88 -19.04
CA ALA A 71 3.24 13.40 -17.67
C ALA A 71 3.43 12.32 -16.57
N LEU A 72 3.35 11.05 -16.93
CA LEU A 72 3.35 9.94 -15.97
C LEU A 72 4.72 9.80 -15.31
N GLY A 73 4.75 9.74 -13.98
CA GLY A 73 5.98 9.59 -13.22
C GLY A 73 6.86 10.84 -13.14
N ASP A 74 6.38 12.01 -13.57
CA ASP A 74 7.06 13.30 -13.34
C ASP A 74 6.57 13.93 -12.01
N PRO A 75 7.42 13.99 -10.98
CA PRO A 75 7.10 14.60 -9.70
C PRO A 75 6.64 16.04 -9.77
N LYS A 76 7.12 16.80 -10.74
CA LYS A 76 6.81 18.23 -10.91
C LYS A 76 5.37 18.45 -11.35
N ARG A 77 4.73 17.42 -11.93
CA ARG A 77 3.34 17.42 -12.38
C ARG A 77 2.36 16.98 -11.28
N ALA A 78 2.79 16.87 -10.03
CA ALA A 78 1.92 16.38 -8.94
C ALA A 78 0.61 17.17 -8.83
N GLY A 79 0.67 18.51 -8.77
CA GLY A 79 -0.54 19.35 -8.73
C GLY A 79 -1.45 19.18 -9.95
N ASP A 80 -0.87 18.92 -11.12
CA ASP A 80 -1.62 18.68 -12.36
C ASP A 80 -2.36 17.36 -12.34
N TRP A 81 -1.72 16.32 -11.82
CA TRP A 81 -2.34 15.01 -11.62
C TRP A 81 -3.48 15.05 -10.60
N LEU A 82 -3.29 15.76 -9.48
CA LEU A 82 -4.34 15.95 -8.48
C LEU A 82 -5.57 16.65 -9.09
N ALA A 83 -5.36 17.75 -9.82
CA ALA A 83 -6.44 18.47 -10.51
C ALA A 83 -7.10 17.63 -11.62
N HIS A 84 -6.33 16.80 -12.33
CA HIS A 84 -6.86 15.91 -13.36
C HIS A 84 -7.84 14.89 -12.76
N PHE A 85 -7.45 14.19 -11.70
CA PHE A 85 -8.31 13.15 -11.10
C PHE A 85 -9.49 13.70 -10.32
N ASP A 86 -9.35 14.88 -9.69
CA ASP A 86 -10.48 15.60 -9.10
C ASP A 86 -11.55 15.91 -10.16
N ARG A 87 -11.14 16.38 -11.35
CA ARG A 87 -12.06 16.58 -12.48
C ARG A 87 -12.70 15.27 -12.96
N GLU A 88 -11.89 14.24 -13.22
CA GLU A 88 -12.39 12.94 -13.70
C GLU A 88 -13.46 12.34 -12.77
N LEU A 89 -13.26 12.44 -11.46
CA LEU A 89 -14.18 11.87 -10.46
C LEU A 89 -15.42 12.72 -10.20
N ARG A 90 -15.41 14.01 -10.57
CA ARG A 90 -16.61 14.86 -10.60
C ARG A 90 -17.47 14.59 -11.83
N GLU A 91 -16.86 14.18 -12.94
CA GLU A 91 -17.54 14.02 -14.24
C GLU A 91 -17.97 12.57 -14.53
N ARG A 92 -17.29 11.58 -13.95
CA ARG A 92 -17.47 10.17 -14.29
C ARG A 92 -17.67 9.31 -13.04
N PRO A 93 -18.43 8.18 -13.13
CA PRO A 93 -18.53 7.23 -12.03
C PRO A 93 -17.15 6.71 -11.62
N TRP A 94 -16.88 6.69 -10.31
CA TRP A 94 -15.55 6.33 -9.78
C TRP A 94 -15.04 4.96 -10.24
N ARG A 95 -15.94 3.97 -10.39
CA ARG A 95 -15.58 2.63 -10.89
C ARG A 95 -15.08 2.68 -12.34
N ALA A 96 -15.65 3.57 -13.17
CA ALA A 96 -15.21 3.74 -14.54
C ALA A 96 -13.84 4.44 -14.62
N VAL A 97 -13.60 5.44 -13.77
CA VAL A 97 -12.28 6.09 -13.63
C VAL A 97 -11.25 5.07 -13.15
N LEU A 98 -11.54 4.34 -12.08
CA LEU A 98 -10.67 3.29 -11.55
C LEU A 98 -10.38 2.21 -12.59
N GLY A 99 -11.39 1.66 -13.26
CA GLY A 99 -11.21 0.64 -14.31
C GLY A 99 -10.36 1.14 -15.49
N THR A 100 -10.42 2.44 -15.80
CA THR A 100 -9.59 3.07 -16.85
C THR A 100 -8.14 3.19 -16.41
N TRP A 101 -7.90 3.63 -15.17
CA TRP A 101 -6.58 4.04 -14.70
C TRP A 101 -5.80 2.96 -13.98
N TRP A 102 -6.48 2.01 -13.33
CA TRP A 102 -5.86 0.88 -12.65
C TRP A 102 -4.84 0.16 -13.55
N PRO A 103 -5.20 -0.38 -14.74
CA PRO A 103 -4.22 -1.06 -15.60
C PRO A 103 -3.11 -0.14 -16.13
N ARG A 104 -3.31 1.19 -16.18
CA ARG A 104 -2.29 2.16 -16.61
C ARG A 104 -1.26 2.44 -15.51
N LEU A 105 -1.70 2.49 -14.26
CA LEU A 105 -0.87 2.80 -13.11
C LEU A 105 -0.21 1.56 -12.51
N LEU A 106 -0.85 0.39 -12.67
CA LEU A 106 -0.40 -0.88 -12.12
C LEU A 106 1.05 -1.26 -12.45
N PRO A 107 1.59 -1.01 -13.67
CA PRO A 107 3.00 -1.28 -13.95
C PRO A 107 3.96 -0.44 -13.08
N GLY A 108 3.50 0.71 -12.58
CA GLY A 108 4.24 1.60 -11.70
C GLY A 108 3.90 1.43 -10.21
N ILE A 109 3.56 0.21 -9.78
CA ILE A 109 3.10 -0.09 -8.42
C ILE A 109 4.10 0.29 -7.31
N ALA A 110 5.40 0.43 -7.63
CA ALA A 110 6.42 0.83 -6.66
C ALA A 110 6.39 2.34 -6.34
N ALA A 111 5.53 3.12 -7.00
CA ALA A 111 5.39 4.56 -6.84
C ALA A 111 5.33 5.00 -5.37
N GLY A 112 6.22 5.93 -5.00
CA GLY A 112 6.29 6.47 -3.65
C GLY A 112 6.43 5.36 -2.60
N ALA A 113 7.28 4.35 -2.82
CA ALA A 113 7.34 3.17 -1.96
C ALA A 113 5.99 2.46 -1.79
N THR A 114 5.29 2.20 -2.90
CA THR A 114 3.95 1.58 -2.95
C THR A 114 2.80 2.39 -2.33
N HIS A 115 3.04 3.62 -1.86
CA HIS A 115 1.99 4.44 -1.24
C HIS A 115 0.84 4.77 -2.18
N GLY A 116 1.10 4.92 -3.48
CA GLY A 116 0.04 5.18 -4.47
C GLY A 116 -1.06 4.12 -4.45
N VAL A 117 -0.68 2.83 -4.63
CA VAL A 117 -1.63 1.72 -4.60
C VAL A 117 -2.24 1.52 -3.21
N ILE A 118 -1.47 1.72 -2.14
CA ILE A 118 -1.97 1.58 -0.77
C ILE A 118 -3.10 2.59 -0.54
N ARG A 119 -2.85 3.87 -0.85
CA ARG A 119 -3.83 4.94 -0.68
C ARG A 119 -5.10 4.69 -1.51
N VAL A 120 -4.96 4.20 -2.75
CA VAL A 120 -6.11 3.80 -3.58
C VAL A 120 -6.90 2.67 -2.93
N GLY A 121 -6.24 1.63 -2.39
CA GLY A 121 -6.94 0.51 -1.74
C GLY A 121 -7.76 0.93 -0.53
N HIS A 122 -7.24 1.85 0.30
CA HIS A 122 -8.00 2.43 1.40
C HIS A 122 -9.20 3.25 0.89
N ALA A 123 -9.01 4.11 -0.10
CA ALA A 123 -10.11 4.91 -0.69
C ALA A 123 -11.20 4.03 -1.33
N VAL A 124 -10.82 2.98 -2.05
CA VAL A 124 -11.75 2.04 -2.69
C VAL A 124 -12.53 1.26 -1.65
N ARG A 125 -11.90 0.82 -0.55
CA ARG A 125 -12.61 0.15 0.54
C ARG A 125 -13.73 1.03 1.10
N VAL A 126 -13.42 2.29 1.41
CA VAL A 126 -14.41 3.28 1.88
C VAL A 126 -15.55 3.46 0.87
N LEU A 127 -15.23 3.67 -0.40
CA LEU A 127 -16.25 3.86 -1.44
C LEU A 127 -17.15 2.64 -1.65
N ARG A 128 -16.64 1.42 -1.41
CA ARG A 128 -17.41 0.18 -1.54
C ARG A 128 -18.30 -0.09 -0.34
N GLU A 129 -17.79 0.11 0.87
CA GLU A 129 -18.46 -0.28 2.12
C GLU A 129 -19.32 0.83 2.68
N ASP A 130 -18.85 2.08 2.62
CA ASP A 130 -19.47 3.23 3.27
C ASP A 130 -20.22 4.10 2.26
N GLY A 131 -19.97 3.89 0.97
CA GLY A 131 -20.61 4.58 -0.14
C GLY A 131 -19.88 5.85 -0.60
N ALA A 132 -20.29 6.36 -1.76
CA ALA A 132 -19.69 7.55 -2.35
C ALA A 132 -20.21 8.83 -1.69
N ALA A 133 -19.27 9.72 -1.35
CA ALA A 133 -19.51 11.08 -0.88
C ALA A 133 -18.43 12.00 -1.48
N PRO A 134 -18.64 13.32 -1.56
CA PRO A 134 -17.68 14.25 -2.16
C PRO A 134 -16.24 14.09 -1.62
N ASP A 135 -16.08 14.02 -0.30
CA ASP A 135 -14.76 13.90 0.34
C ASP A 135 -14.11 12.53 0.07
N ARG A 136 -14.91 11.46 -0.03
CA ARG A 136 -14.40 10.10 -0.33
C ARG A 136 -13.99 9.95 -1.79
N LEU A 137 -14.72 10.60 -2.70
CA LEU A 137 -14.36 10.68 -4.11
C LEU A 137 -13.10 11.53 -4.30
N ALA A 138 -13.01 12.67 -3.59
CA ALA A 138 -11.81 13.50 -3.60
C ALA A 138 -10.59 12.70 -3.11
N GLU A 139 -10.73 11.88 -2.07
CA GLU A 139 -9.63 11.02 -1.59
C GLU A 139 -9.16 10.00 -2.64
N LEU A 140 -10.08 9.36 -3.37
CA LEU A 140 -9.69 8.50 -4.49
C LEU A 140 -8.92 9.29 -5.56
N GLY A 141 -9.33 10.53 -5.83
CA GLY A 141 -8.65 11.41 -6.78
C GLY A 141 -7.24 11.78 -6.33
N GLN A 142 -7.08 12.11 -5.05
CA GLN A 142 -5.78 12.37 -4.44
C GLN A 142 -4.87 11.14 -4.52
N ALA A 143 -5.41 9.95 -4.26
CA ALA A 143 -4.68 8.70 -4.31
C ALA A 143 -4.19 8.36 -5.73
N LEU A 144 -5.08 8.45 -6.73
CA LEU A 144 -4.75 8.20 -8.13
C LEU A 144 -3.75 9.24 -8.67
N GLY A 145 -3.95 10.52 -8.33
CA GLY A 145 -3.04 11.59 -8.75
C GLY A 145 -1.65 11.43 -8.15
N TYR A 146 -1.56 11.04 -6.88
CA TYR A 146 -0.28 10.74 -6.26
C TYR A 146 0.42 9.55 -6.94
N TRP A 147 -0.31 8.47 -7.20
CA TRP A 147 0.25 7.31 -7.89
C TRP A 147 0.75 7.67 -9.29
N ALA A 148 -0.01 8.44 -10.06
CA ALA A 148 0.39 8.89 -11.39
C ALA A 148 1.64 9.78 -11.36
N ALA A 149 1.73 10.72 -10.41
CA ALA A 149 2.87 11.63 -10.28
C ALA A 149 4.17 10.95 -9.84
N ARG A 150 4.09 9.83 -9.10
CA ARG A 150 5.25 9.07 -8.62
C ARG A 150 5.49 7.75 -9.36
N TRP A 151 4.70 7.48 -10.40
CA TRP A 151 4.71 6.23 -11.14
C TRP A 151 6.14 5.72 -11.36
N GLN A 152 6.43 4.53 -10.87
CA GLN A 152 7.76 3.93 -10.94
C GLN A 152 7.62 2.41 -11.07
N PRO A 153 8.19 1.79 -12.12
CA PRO A 153 8.15 0.35 -12.27
C PRO A 153 9.13 -0.34 -11.33
N VAL A 154 8.84 -1.60 -11.02
CA VAL A 154 9.83 -2.51 -10.46
C VAL A 154 10.71 -3.02 -11.61
N PRO A 155 12.05 -2.87 -11.57
CA PRO A 155 12.92 -3.30 -12.66
C PRO A 155 12.89 -4.81 -12.91
N GLY A 156 13.05 -5.23 -14.16
CA GLY A 156 13.18 -6.66 -14.52
C GLY A 156 11.91 -7.49 -14.37
N VAL A 157 10.75 -6.86 -14.14
CA VAL A 157 9.46 -7.56 -14.05
C VAL A 157 8.96 -7.90 -15.46
N GLY A 158 8.73 -9.20 -15.68
CA GLY A 158 8.00 -9.74 -16.81
C GLY A 158 6.75 -10.50 -16.36
N PRO A 159 6.10 -11.24 -17.28
CA PRO A 159 5.00 -12.14 -16.92
C PRO A 159 5.42 -13.18 -15.88
N LEU A 160 4.49 -13.55 -15.01
CA LEU A 160 4.66 -14.71 -14.12
C LEU A 160 4.70 -16.00 -14.96
N THR A 161 5.74 -16.80 -14.80
CA THR A 161 5.97 -18.04 -15.58
C THR A 161 6.32 -19.23 -14.70
N GLY A 162 6.49 -19.02 -13.39
CA GLY A 162 6.90 -20.06 -12.48
C GLY A 162 5.78 -20.96 -11.99
N ARG A 163 6.13 -21.81 -11.01
CA ARG A 163 5.26 -22.86 -10.45
C ARG A 163 5.19 -22.80 -8.92
N SER A 164 5.90 -21.86 -8.29
CA SER A 164 5.95 -21.74 -6.84
C SER A 164 4.63 -21.23 -6.30
N ASP A 165 4.21 -21.77 -5.15
CA ASP A 165 3.24 -21.07 -4.31
C ASP A 165 3.88 -19.83 -3.67
N VAL A 166 3.07 -19.04 -2.97
CA VAL A 166 3.49 -17.80 -2.33
C VAL A 166 4.64 -18.02 -1.34
N ALA A 167 4.55 -19.07 -0.51
CA ALA A 167 5.53 -19.32 0.54
C ALA A 167 6.89 -19.69 -0.04
N ALA A 168 6.92 -20.59 -1.02
CA ALA A 168 8.12 -20.97 -1.75
C ALA A 168 8.71 -19.79 -2.53
N ALA A 169 7.86 -18.98 -3.17
CA ALA A 169 8.30 -17.80 -3.92
C ALA A 169 8.97 -16.77 -3.01
N LEU A 170 8.37 -16.41 -1.86
CA LEU A 170 8.94 -15.46 -0.90
C LEU A 170 10.26 -15.97 -0.30
N ALA A 171 10.34 -17.26 0.03
CA ALA A 171 11.55 -17.89 0.55
C ALA A 171 12.70 -17.88 -0.47
N GLY A 172 12.40 -17.96 -1.77
CA GLY A 172 13.37 -17.97 -2.86
C GLY A 172 13.85 -16.60 -3.31
N LEU A 173 13.37 -15.50 -2.71
CA LEU A 173 13.79 -14.15 -3.11
C LEU A 173 15.26 -13.88 -2.71
N PRO A 174 16.07 -13.29 -3.60
CA PRO A 174 17.41 -12.84 -3.23
C PRO A 174 17.35 -11.65 -2.25
N ARG A 175 18.49 -11.31 -1.64
CA ARG A 175 18.65 -10.07 -0.86
C ARG A 175 19.82 -9.28 -1.43
N ILE A 176 19.65 -7.98 -1.62
CA ILE A 176 20.76 -7.14 -2.06
C ILE A 176 21.82 -7.06 -0.95
N ALA A 177 23.09 -7.06 -1.34
CA ALA A 177 24.22 -6.89 -0.44
C ALA A 177 24.36 -5.43 0.01
N GLU A 178 24.34 -4.48 -0.93
CA GLU A 178 24.45 -3.05 -0.64
C GLU A 178 23.07 -2.43 -0.38
N ARG A 179 22.84 -1.98 0.84
CA ARG A 179 21.56 -1.44 1.32
C ARG A 179 21.63 0.04 1.69
N THR A 180 22.55 0.80 1.09
CA THR A 180 22.63 2.25 1.25
C THR A 180 21.54 2.94 0.41
N GLY A 181 21.16 4.18 0.76
CA GLY A 181 20.15 4.95 0.02
C GLY A 181 18.70 4.53 0.28
N GLY A 182 17.79 5.25 -0.38
CA GLY A 182 16.35 5.06 -0.28
C GLY A 182 15.83 4.00 -1.25
N ILE A 183 14.49 3.88 -1.34
CA ILE A 183 13.87 2.82 -2.16
C ILE A 183 14.25 2.93 -3.64
N ARG A 184 14.35 4.15 -4.18
CA ARG A 184 14.64 4.36 -5.59
C ARG A 184 16.02 3.82 -5.96
N GLU A 185 17.04 4.16 -5.16
CA GLU A 185 18.40 3.70 -5.36
C GLU A 185 18.48 2.18 -5.22
N ARG A 186 17.84 1.61 -4.19
CA ARG A 186 17.90 0.16 -3.96
C ARG A 186 17.16 -0.65 -5.00
N LEU A 187 16.00 -0.19 -5.49
CA LEU A 187 15.30 -0.84 -6.61
C LEU A 187 16.17 -0.82 -7.87
N GLY A 188 16.92 0.26 -8.11
CA GLY A 188 17.84 0.40 -9.23
C GLY A 188 18.97 -0.64 -9.25
N ARG A 189 19.25 -1.32 -8.13
CA ARG A 189 20.26 -2.39 -8.02
C ARG A 189 19.72 -3.78 -8.34
N LEU A 190 18.39 -3.98 -8.37
CA LEU A 190 17.79 -5.29 -8.65
C LEU A 190 18.21 -5.90 -10.00
N PRO A 191 18.38 -5.13 -11.09
CA PRO A 191 18.89 -5.67 -12.35
C PRO A 191 20.28 -6.31 -12.27
N ASP A 192 21.12 -5.92 -11.30
CA ASP A 192 22.47 -6.44 -11.12
C ASP A 192 22.50 -7.73 -10.27
N VAL A 193 21.35 -8.14 -9.73
CA VAL A 193 21.21 -9.40 -8.96
C VAL A 193 20.85 -10.53 -9.92
N SER A 194 21.77 -11.48 -10.10
CA SER A 194 21.64 -12.58 -11.08
C SER A 194 20.35 -13.40 -10.93
N GLU A 195 19.91 -13.64 -9.71
CA GLU A 195 18.76 -14.47 -9.38
C GLU A 195 17.43 -13.70 -9.51
N TRP A 196 17.48 -12.37 -9.60
CA TRP A 196 16.29 -11.52 -9.55
C TRP A 196 15.25 -11.82 -10.65
N PRO A 197 15.62 -11.92 -11.95
CA PRO A 197 14.63 -12.19 -12.99
C PRO A 197 13.90 -13.52 -12.79
N GLY A 198 14.62 -14.56 -12.36
CA GLY A 198 14.03 -15.87 -12.07
C GLY A 198 13.12 -15.83 -10.84
N ALA A 199 13.57 -15.18 -9.76
CA ALA A 199 12.83 -15.09 -8.50
C ALA A 199 11.53 -14.30 -8.65
N VAL A 200 11.55 -13.15 -9.35
CA VAL A 200 10.34 -12.33 -9.53
C VAL A 200 9.33 -12.96 -10.50
N ALA A 201 9.75 -13.86 -11.39
CA ALA A 201 8.85 -14.62 -12.26
C ALA A 201 8.34 -15.94 -11.63
N ALA A 202 8.87 -16.35 -10.47
CA ALA A 202 8.70 -17.69 -9.92
C ALA A 202 7.29 -18.02 -9.40
N LEU A 203 6.51 -17.01 -9.02
CA LEU A 203 5.15 -17.20 -8.51
C LEU A 203 4.26 -17.78 -9.61
N ARG A 204 3.47 -18.81 -9.27
CA ARG A 204 2.49 -19.39 -10.18
C ARG A 204 1.43 -18.34 -10.55
N PRO A 205 1.20 -18.06 -11.84
CA PRO A 205 0.14 -17.13 -12.25
C PRO A 205 -1.24 -17.69 -11.89
N PRO A 206 -2.15 -16.90 -11.31
CA PRO A 206 -3.54 -17.29 -11.13
C PRO A 206 -4.26 -17.30 -12.49
N THR A 207 -5.11 -18.30 -12.70
CA THR A 207 -5.88 -18.48 -13.95
C THR A 207 -7.35 -18.12 -13.81
N THR A 208 -7.83 -17.95 -12.57
CA THR A 208 -9.21 -17.55 -12.28
C THR A 208 -9.26 -16.42 -11.24
N PRO A 209 -10.37 -15.65 -11.17
CA PRO A 209 -10.57 -14.63 -10.14
C PRO A 209 -10.45 -15.20 -8.72
N ALA A 210 -11.00 -16.39 -8.47
CA ALA A 210 -10.91 -17.04 -7.16
C ALA A 210 -9.46 -17.44 -6.81
N GLU A 211 -8.65 -17.85 -7.79
CA GLU A 211 -7.21 -18.09 -7.57
C GLU A 211 -6.45 -16.80 -7.32
N ALA A 212 -6.79 -15.71 -8.00
CA ALA A 212 -6.17 -14.41 -7.79
C ALA A 212 -6.42 -13.89 -6.37
N GLU A 213 -7.67 -13.97 -5.90
CA GLU A 213 -8.04 -13.62 -4.52
C GLU A 213 -7.29 -14.48 -3.51
N ARG A 214 -7.30 -15.82 -3.66
CA ARG A 214 -6.55 -16.73 -2.77
C ARG A 214 -5.05 -16.42 -2.76
N THR A 215 -4.46 -16.16 -3.91
CA THR A 215 -3.02 -15.87 -4.02
C THR A 215 -2.64 -14.59 -3.26
N LEU A 216 -3.48 -13.54 -3.33
CA LEU A 216 -3.26 -12.32 -2.57
C LEU A 216 -3.48 -12.51 -1.07
N THR A 217 -4.51 -13.26 -0.68
CA THR A 217 -4.75 -13.63 0.73
C THR A 217 -3.52 -14.36 1.31
N ASP A 218 -3.01 -15.36 0.59
CA ASP A 218 -1.80 -16.09 0.97
C ASP A 218 -0.58 -15.16 1.03
N LEU A 219 -0.44 -14.22 0.08
CA LEU A 219 0.66 -13.25 0.02
C LEU A 219 0.65 -12.31 1.23
N VAL A 220 -0.51 -11.74 1.57
CA VAL A 220 -0.65 -10.87 2.76
C VAL A 220 -0.36 -11.65 4.03
N HIS A 221 -0.93 -12.85 4.18
CA HIS A 221 -0.72 -13.70 5.36
C HIS A 221 0.76 -14.08 5.53
N ARG A 222 1.40 -14.59 4.48
CA ARG A 222 2.82 -14.99 4.51
C ARG A 222 3.73 -13.80 4.74
N ALA A 223 3.48 -12.65 4.09
CA ALA A 223 4.26 -11.43 4.31
C ALA A 223 4.13 -10.93 5.76
N GLY A 224 2.95 -11.04 6.38
CA GLY A 224 2.74 -10.74 7.80
C GLY A 224 3.57 -11.65 8.71
N LEU A 225 3.63 -12.95 8.43
CA LEU A 225 4.49 -13.89 9.17
C LEU A 225 5.99 -13.65 8.92
N ASP A 226 6.37 -13.21 7.72
CA ASP A 226 7.75 -12.84 7.42
C ASP A 226 8.16 -11.53 8.10
N TYR A 227 7.23 -10.61 8.32
CA TYR A 227 7.49 -9.38 9.09
C TYR A 227 8.00 -9.71 10.51
N LEU A 228 7.48 -10.76 11.16
CA LEU A 228 7.99 -11.23 12.46
C LEU A 228 9.47 -11.64 12.44
N ARG A 229 9.98 -12.09 11.28
CA ARG A 229 11.33 -12.63 11.13
C ARG A 229 12.31 -11.59 10.59
N PHE A 230 11.82 -10.67 9.78
CA PHE A 230 12.65 -9.76 8.98
C PHE A 230 12.42 -8.28 9.30
N GLY A 231 11.32 -7.94 10.00
CA GLY A 231 10.90 -6.56 10.29
C GLY A 231 12.00 -5.72 10.94
N HIS A 232 12.82 -6.30 11.81
CA HIS A 232 13.95 -5.63 12.46
C HIS A 232 14.98 -5.00 11.50
N GLY A 233 15.08 -5.47 10.25
CA GLY A 233 16.04 -4.91 9.29
C GLY A 233 15.65 -3.52 8.78
N ASN A 234 14.36 -3.29 8.56
CA ASN A 234 13.80 -1.97 8.25
C ASN A 234 12.30 -1.98 8.56
N PRO A 235 11.90 -1.65 9.80
CA PRO A 235 10.55 -1.90 10.29
C PRO A 235 9.50 -1.11 9.53
N VAL A 236 9.81 0.11 9.13
CA VAL A 236 8.92 0.99 8.36
C VAL A 236 8.71 0.42 6.94
N MET A 237 9.79 0.20 6.19
CA MET A 237 9.66 -0.20 4.78
C MET A 237 9.10 -1.61 4.62
N LEU A 238 9.35 -2.53 5.54
CA LEU A 238 8.84 -3.89 5.45
C LEU A 238 7.34 -4.00 5.73
N VAL A 239 6.70 -2.98 6.34
CA VAL A 239 5.22 -2.90 6.40
C VAL A 239 4.61 -2.89 4.99
N HIS A 240 5.31 -2.29 4.02
CA HIS A 240 4.83 -2.16 2.64
C HIS A 240 4.72 -3.49 1.90
N ALA A 241 5.51 -4.50 2.31
CA ALA A 241 5.40 -5.86 1.80
C ALA A 241 4.07 -6.53 2.20
N VAL A 242 3.40 -6.02 3.24
CA VAL A 242 2.08 -6.50 3.71
C VAL A 242 0.96 -5.60 3.21
N THR A 243 1.12 -4.28 3.32
CA THR A 243 0.03 -3.33 3.03
C THR A 243 -0.23 -3.15 1.54
N ALA A 244 0.78 -3.24 0.68
CA ALA A 244 0.58 -3.14 -0.77
C ALA A 244 -0.27 -4.29 -1.35
N PRO A 245 0.02 -5.58 -1.09
CA PRO A 245 -0.85 -6.66 -1.55
C PRO A 245 -2.24 -6.63 -0.88
N THR A 246 -2.34 -6.15 0.37
CA THR A 246 -3.64 -5.92 1.04
C THR A 246 -4.49 -4.91 0.27
N ALA A 247 -3.90 -3.79 -0.15
CA ALA A 247 -4.60 -2.76 -0.90
C ALA A 247 -5.07 -3.24 -2.27
N VAL A 248 -4.27 -4.07 -2.95
CA VAL A 248 -4.68 -4.72 -4.20
C VAL A 248 -5.84 -5.67 -3.96
N LEU A 249 -5.77 -6.54 -2.94
CA LEU A 249 -6.83 -7.47 -2.57
C LEU A 249 -8.16 -6.75 -2.32
N ARG A 250 -8.14 -5.67 -1.52
CA ARG A 250 -9.32 -4.83 -1.23
C ARG A 250 -9.92 -4.16 -2.46
N THR A 251 -9.11 -3.95 -3.50
CA THR A 251 -9.54 -3.26 -4.73
C THR A 251 -10.17 -4.21 -5.74
N LEU A 252 -9.78 -5.49 -5.78
CA LEU A 252 -10.24 -6.46 -6.78
C LEU A 252 -11.76 -6.46 -7.00
N PRO A 253 -12.62 -6.45 -5.95
CA PRO A 253 -14.07 -6.48 -6.14
C PRO A 253 -14.68 -5.22 -6.77
N ALA A 254 -13.90 -4.15 -6.98
CA ALA A 254 -14.33 -2.95 -7.73
C ALA A 254 -13.93 -3.00 -9.21
N LEU A 255 -13.16 -4.00 -9.63
CA LEU A 255 -12.53 -4.09 -10.94
C LEU A 255 -13.14 -5.21 -11.78
N ASP A 256 -12.98 -5.10 -13.11
CA ASP A 256 -13.28 -6.19 -14.02
C ASP A 256 -12.36 -7.41 -13.72
N PRO A 257 -12.90 -8.64 -13.66
CA PRO A 257 -12.12 -9.87 -13.45
C PRO A 257 -10.90 -10.03 -14.38
N VAL A 258 -10.93 -9.46 -15.59
CA VAL A 258 -9.82 -9.55 -16.55
C VAL A 258 -8.51 -8.93 -16.02
N VAL A 259 -8.59 -7.95 -15.11
CA VAL A 259 -7.39 -7.30 -14.54
C VAL A 259 -6.90 -7.93 -13.24
N TRP A 260 -7.55 -8.97 -12.72
CA TRP A 260 -7.20 -9.57 -11.43
C TRP A 260 -5.84 -10.29 -11.46
N ALA A 261 -5.58 -11.10 -12.48
CA ALA A 261 -4.29 -11.78 -12.63
C ALA A 261 -3.12 -10.78 -12.83
N PRO A 262 -3.23 -9.75 -13.68
CA PRO A 262 -2.24 -8.66 -13.72
C PRO A 262 -2.04 -7.96 -12.37
N SER A 263 -3.11 -7.78 -11.59
CA SER A 263 -3.04 -7.14 -10.26
C SER A 263 -2.26 -7.98 -9.26
N VAL A 264 -2.42 -9.31 -9.30
CA VAL A 264 -1.62 -10.25 -8.51
C VAL A 264 -0.15 -10.16 -8.88
N ALA A 265 0.17 -10.15 -10.18
CA ALA A 265 1.56 -10.05 -10.64
C ALA A 265 2.24 -8.75 -10.18
N ALA A 266 1.53 -7.63 -10.19
CA ALA A 266 2.05 -6.37 -9.69
C ALA A 266 2.21 -6.35 -8.16
N ALA A 267 1.21 -6.85 -7.42
CA ALA A 267 1.30 -6.96 -5.96
C ALA A 267 2.47 -7.85 -5.52
N TRP A 268 2.66 -8.98 -6.22
CA TRP A 268 3.79 -9.86 -6.05
C TRP A 268 5.11 -9.14 -6.33
N SER A 269 5.26 -8.46 -7.47
CA SER A 269 6.52 -7.81 -7.82
C SER A 269 6.91 -6.70 -6.83
N ALA A 270 5.93 -5.91 -6.35
CA ALA A 270 6.15 -4.93 -5.29
C ALA A 270 6.62 -5.59 -3.98
N THR A 271 5.94 -6.64 -3.56
CA THR A 271 6.27 -7.39 -2.33
C THR A 271 7.65 -8.03 -2.43
N ALA A 272 7.96 -8.63 -3.58
CA ALA A 272 9.24 -9.25 -3.88
C ALA A 272 10.39 -8.23 -3.86
N ALA A 273 10.19 -7.07 -4.48
CA ALA A 273 11.18 -6.01 -4.54
C ALA A 273 11.46 -5.42 -3.16
N VAL A 274 10.42 -5.04 -2.40
CA VAL A 274 10.55 -4.51 -1.03
C VAL A 274 11.27 -5.52 -0.14
N THR A 275 10.89 -6.79 -0.20
CA THR A 275 11.54 -7.86 0.57
C THR A 275 13.01 -7.99 0.17
N SER A 276 13.32 -8.00 -1.13
CA SER A 276 14.69 -8.18 -1.62
C SER A 276 15.63 -7.04 -1.22
N VAL A 277 15.11 -5.81 -1.14
CA VAL A 277 15.92 -4.61 -0.87
C VAL A 277 15.98 -4.17 0.60
N TYR A 278 15.07 -4.66 1.45
CA TYR A 278 14.98 -4.27 2.86
C TYR A 278 15.10 -5.41 3.87
N ALA A 279 14.73 -6.64 3.52
CA ALA A 279 14.83 -7.73 4.49
C ALA A 279 16.30 -8.14 4.71
N PRO A 280 16.69 -8.47 5.95
CA PRO A 280 18.01 -9.02 6.24
C PRO A 280 18.19 -10.41 5.59
N PRO A 281 19.45 -10.85 5.37
CA PRO A 281 19.71 -12.14 4.73
C PRO A 281 19.37 -13.31 5.66
N ALA A 282 19.51 -13.10 6.97
CA ALA A 282 19.16 -14.08 7.99
C ALA A 282 17.87 -13.66 8.71
N PRO A 283 16.94 -14.61 8.95
CA PRO A 283 15.78 -14.36 9.80
C PRO A 283 16.20 -14.23 11.27
N ALA A 284 15.54 -13.36 12.01
CA ALA A 284 15.63 -13.34 13.47
C ALA A 284 14.77 -14.44 14.10
N SER A 285 15.04 -14.75 15.37
CA SER A 285 14.12 -15.50 16.22
C SER A 285 12.79 -14.77 16.35
N LEU A 286 11.70 -15.52 16.54
CA LEU A 286 10.38 -14.93 16.72
C LEU A 286 10.38 -14.02 17.96
N PRO A 287 9.80 -12.81 17.86
CA PRO A 287 9.79 -11.85 18.95
C PRO A 287 8.83 -12.26 20.07
N ALA A 288 9.15 -11.87 21.30
CA ALA A 288 8.23 -11.97 22.42
C ALA A 288 7.24 -10.78 22.36
N VAL A 289 6.08 -11.02 21.78
CA VAL A 289 4.97 -10.04 21.69
C VAL A 289 3.79 -10.55 22.49
N ALA A 290 3.21 -9.69 23.31
CA ALA A 290 2.01 -10.05 24.08
C ALA A 290 0.88 -10.42 23.11
N PRO A 291 0.29 -11.62 23.20
CA PRO A 291 -0.86 -11.98 22.37
C PRO A 291 -2.06 -11.09 22.70
N GLY A 292 -3.08 -11.13 21.86
CA GLY A 292 -4.32 -10.40 22.04
C GLY A 292 -5.29 -10.70 20.91
N GLY A 293 -6.58 -10.55 21.16
CA GLY A 293 -7.60 -10.67 20.12
C GLY A 293 -7.55 -9.49 19.13
N PRO A 294 -8.21 -9.59 17.96
CA PRO A 294 -8.18 -8.58 16.91
C PRO A 294 -8.44 -7.14 17.40
N ALA A 295 -9.52 -6.93 18.16
CA ALA A 295 -9.88 -5.62 18.69
C ALA A 295 -8.83 -5.07 19.67
N GLU A 296 -8.21 -5.93 20.48
CA GLU A 296 -7.18 -5.51 21.42
C GLU A 296 -5.88 -5.11 20.70
N ILE A 297 -5.49 -5.89 19.69
CA ILE A 297 -4.31 -5.60 18.86
C ILE A 297 -4.48 -4.26 18.15
N PHE A 298 -5.63 -4.01 17.52
CA PHE A 298 -5.88 -2.74 16.89
C PHE A 298 -5.93 -1.59 17.90
N ALA A 299 -6.56 -1.79 19.07
CA ALA A 299 -6.59 -0.77 20.11
C ALA A 299 -5.18 -0.41 20.64
N ARG A 300 -4.23 -1.37 20.65
CA ARG A 300 -2.82 -1.12 20.97
C ARG A 300 -2.16 -0.29 19.86
N ALA A 301 -2.35 -0.64 18.59
CA ALA A 301 -1.85 0.15 17.46
C ALA A 301 -2.42 1.58 17.44
N ALA A 302 -3.71 1.73 17.70
CA ALA A 302 -4.38 3.03 17.81
C ALA A 302 -3.89 3.86 19.01
N ARG A 303 -3.37 3.24 20.08
CA ARG A 303 -2.72 3.94 21.21
C ARG A 303 -1.30 4.36 20.86
N HIS A 304 -0.59 3.54 20.09
CA HIS A 304 0.75 3.87 19.59
C HIS A 304 0.72 5.09 18.67
N GLY A 305 -0.27 5.14 17.77
CA GLY A 305 -0.49 6.30 16.90
C GLY A 305 0.49 6.46 15.74
N ASP A 306 1.42 5.51 15.53
CA ASP A 306 2.24 5.52 14.32
C ASP A 306 1.43 5.00 13.13
N ALA A 307 1.51 5.70 12.00
CA ALA A 307 0.71 5.39 10.82
C ALA A 307 1.06 4.02 10.20
N HIS A 308 2.32 3.58 10.27
CA HIS A 308 2.74 2.27 9.78
C HIS A 308 2.23 1.17 10.68
N VAL A 309 2.31 1.34 12.00
CA VAL A 309 1.79 0.38 12.98
C VAL A 309 0.27 0.23 12.81
N VAL A 310 -0.47 1.33 12.65
CA VAL A 310 -1.93 1.31 12.41
C VAL A 310 -2.28 0.60 11.11
N LYS A 311 -1.61 0.92 9.99
CA LYS A 311 -1.86 0.26 8.70
C LYS A 311 -1.49 -1.23 8.72
N LEU A 312 -0.40 -1.61 9.41
CA LEU A 312 -0.04 -3.01 9.54
C LEU A 312 -1.08 -3.77 10.37
N ALA A 313 -1.54 -3.19 11.49
CA ALA A 313 -2.61 -3.77 12.30
C ALA A 313 -3.88 -4.00 11.47
N ASP A 314 -4.32 -3.00 10.72
CA ASP A 314 -5.47 -3.11 9.80
C ASP A 314 -5.30 -4.24 8.77
N ALA A 315 -4.11 -4.36 8.16
CA ALA A 315 -3.84 -5.42 7.18
C ALA A 315 -3.78 -6.83 7.79
N VAL A 316 -3.15 -7.01 8.95
CA VAL A 316 -3.03 -8.35 9.56
C VAL A 316 -4.34 -8.83 10.19
N LEU A 317 -5.24 -7.90 10.54
CA LEU A 317 -6.61 -8.24 10.94
C LEU A 317 -7.40 -8.87 9.79
N ASP A 318 -7.30 -8.33 8.57
CA ASP A 318 -7.90 -8.96 7.37
C ASP A 318 -7.31 -10.35 7.11
N ALA A 319 -5.98 -10.48 7.21
CA ALA A 319 -5.31 -11.76 7.02
C ALA A 319 -5.74 -12.80 8.07
N HIS A 320 -5.86 -12.38 9.33
CA HIS A 320 -6.38 -13.23 10.41
C HIS A 320 -7.82 -13.65 10.14
N ALA A 321 -8.71 -12.71 9.76
CA ALA A 321 -10.10 -13.02 9.45
C ALA A 321 -10.24 -14.03 8.30
N ALA A 322 -9.36 -13.95 7.29
CA ALA A 322 -9.38 -14.86 6.15
C ALA A 322 -8.79 -16.25 6.44
N THR A 323 -7.85 -16.37 7.39
CA THR A 323 -7.05 -17.59 7.60
C THR A 323 -7.27 -18.27 8.95
N GLY A 324 -7.76 -17.55 9.95
CA GLY A 324 -7.86 -18.01 11.34
C GLY A 324 -6.52 -18.12 12.07
N ASP A 325 -5.41 -17.67 11.49
CA ASP A 325 -4.08 -17.81 12.09
C ASP A 325 -3.76 -16.65 13.04
N ASP A 326 -3.79 -16.89 14.34
CA ASP A 326 -3.48 -15.88 15.37
C ASP A 326 -2.05 -15.34 15.28
N ARG A 327 -1.11 -16.09 14.69
CA ARG A 327 0.31 -15.68 14.63
C ARG A 327 0.50 -14.40 13.81
N VAL A 328 -0.35 -14.16 12.81
CA VAL A 328 -0.22 -12.96 11.95
C VAL A 328 -0.52 -11.68 12.74
N LEU A 329 -1.36 -11.75 13.78
CA LEU A 329 -1.69 -10.61 14.65
C LEU A 329 -0.47 -10.12 15.44
N LEU A 330 0.49 -10.99 15.72
CA LEU A 330 1.72 -10.64 16.44
C LEU A 330 2.57 -9.62 15.67
N ALA A 331 2.45 -9.57 14.34
CA ALA A 331 3.23 -8.65 13.51
C ALA A 331 2.93 -7.18 13.84
N ALA A 332 1.69 -6.84 14.16
CA ALA A 332 1.31 -5.49 14.58
C ALA A 332 1.96 -5.09 15.91
N GLY A 333 1.94 -6.00 16.89
CA GLY A 333 2.61 -5.77 18.17
C GLY A 333 4.13 -5.71 18.05
N TYR A 334 4.72 -6.47 17.12
CA TYR A 334 6.15 -6.40 16.83
C TYR A 334 6.53 -5.08 16.16
N ALA A 335 5.75 -4.61 15.18
CA ALA A 335 5.98 -3.30 14.56
C ALA A 335 5.97 -2.18 15.61
N ALA A 336 5.03 -2.21 16.56
CA ALA A 336 4.97 -1.27 17.66
C ALA A 336 6.16 -1.33 18.64
N GLN A 337 6.96 -2.40 18.63
CA GLN A 337 8.20 -2.48 19.41
C GLN A 337 9.40 -1.91 18.64
N LEU A 338 9.32 -1.88 17.31
CA LEU A 338 10.44 -1.52 16.43
C LEU A 338 10.41 -0.07 15.93
N ILE A 339 9.24 0.57 15.92
CA ILE A 339 8.99 1.92 15.40
C ILE A 339 8.73 2.86 16.57
#